data_AF-A0A1H4B5M2-F1
#
_entry.id   AF-A0A1H4B5M2-F1
#
_cell.length_a   1.000
_cell.length_b   1.000
_cell.length_c   1.000
_cell.angle_alpha   90.00
_cell.angle_beta   90.00
_cell.angle_gamma   90.00
#
_symmetry.space_group_name_H-M   'P 1'
#
loop_
_entity.id
_entity.type
_entity.pdbx_description
1 polymer ?
#
loop_
_entity_poly.entity_id
_entity_poly.type
_entity_poly.pdbx_seq_one_letter_code
_entity_poly.pdbx_strand_id
1 'polypeptide(L)'
;MNPSNKGVEGFRSVLIYKLLAQFTIMIRLGSFATFRLQIPLAARLSILLLCTGLTAPVTYGQKAAGTYDSKRTDTTKLPGNFFSQGAGDSLPVQVINTGTELPQGKMPLRNDFPYQQAPYQQSNALPYPSVRQENITFNVRVWENIDTRKPDNRHLMYALDDFGAHQFITLMLQAINEGKITAFSSEDDRFTTPMTPDQVKESMGNGLDTSAVYDLDGNISGYQIRSKSIDLDSVFTFCLKEDWFYDKSYGKMMVRILGIAPIVPYKLSTGETIPNSEHALFWLYFPDLRSLMTRYKAYDNGATGTKIPFNELFDLREFKGQMVKSDYQNPGEIPWNTLMPDLDEQKATAAKIWDMIDHYGQGKYHMISETLPESGKRRRR
;
A
#
# COMPACT_ATOMS: atom_id res chain seq x y z
N MET A 1 -28.41 -55.02 -37.80
CA MET A 1 -27.22 -55.47 -37.05
C MET A 1 -27.10 -54.64 -35.78
N ASN A 2 -27.22 -55.34 -34.64
CA ASN A 2 -26.88 -54.99 -33.25
C ASN A 2 -27.45 -53.75 -32.53
N PRO A 3 -28.33 -53.94 -31.53
CA PRO A 3 -28.63 -52.99 -30.47
C PRO A 3 -27.78 -53.29 -29.21
N SER A 4 -26.79 -52.47 -28.88
CA SER A 4 -26.13 -52.50 -27.55
C SER A 4 -25.17 -51.32 -27.40
N ASN A 5 -25.62 -50.21 -26.81
CA ASN A 5 -24.74 -49.30 -26.05
C ASN A 5 -25.43 -48.19 -25.24
N LYS A 6 -26.77 -48.22 -25.07
CA LYS A 6 -27.49 -47.24 -24.25
C LYS A 6 -27.52 -47.56 -22.73
N GLY A 7 -26.88 -48.63 -22.29
CA GLY A 7 -26.94 -49.10 -20.89
C GLY A 7 -25.76 -48.72 -19.98
N VAL A 8 -24.64 -48.25 -20.53
CA VAL A 8 -23.37 -48.10 -19.76
C VAL A 8 -23.16 -46.67 -19.24
N GLU A 9 -23.72 -45.64 -19.89
CA GLU A 9 -23.56 -44.25 -19.45
C GLU A 9 -24.52 -43.86 -18.30
N GLY A 10 -25.72 -44.44 -18.25
CA GLY A 10 -26.68 -44.20 -17.17
C GLY A 10 -26.20 -44.70 -15.80
N PHE A 11 -25.48 -45.83 -15.77
CA PHE A 11 -24.97 -46.41 -14.52
C PHE A 11 -23.78 -45.63 -13.93
N ARG A 12 -22.94 -45.02 -14.77
CA ARG A 12 -21.80 -44.20 -14.32
C ARG A 12 -22.27 -42.87 -13.73
N SER A 13 -23.27 -42.24 -14.32
CA SER A 13 -23.83 -40.98 -13.82
C SER A 13 -24.48 -41.14 -12.45
N VAL A 14 -25.29 -42.20 -12.24
CA VAL A 14 -25.97 -42.43 -10.95
C VAL A 14 -24.98 -42.77 -9.82
N LEU A 15 -23.88 -43.45 -10.12
CA LEU A 15 -22.85 -43.78 -9.12
C LEU A 15 -22.08 -42.53 -8.67
N ILE A 16 -21.77 -41.62 -9.61
CA ILE A 16 -21.08 -40.35 -9.34
C ILE A 16 -21.96 -39.41 -8.52
N TYR A 17 -23.25 -39.29 -8.85
CA TYR A 17 -24.19 -38.48 -8.09
C TYR A 17 -24.44 -39.02 -6.67
N LYS A 18 -24.46 -40.35 -6.47
CA LYS A 18 -24.55 -40.95 -5.13
C LYS A 18 -23.28 -40.73 -4.30
N LEU A 19 -22.10 -40.79 -4.92
CA LEU A 19 -20.82 -40.50 -4.25
C LEU A 19 -20.69 -39.03 -3.87
N LEU A 20 -21.10 -38.10 -4.75
CA LEU A 20 -21.11 -36.66 -4.44
C LEU A 20 -22.12 -36.33 -3.33
N ALA A 21 -23.32 -36.92 -3.34
CA ALA A 21 -24.31 -36.71 -2.29
C ALA A 21 -23.84 -37.23 -0.92
N GLN A 22 -23.16 -38.38 -0.87
CA GLN A 22 -22.54 -38.87 0.38
C GLN A 22 -21.38 -37.97 0.83
N PHE A 23 -20.60 -37.42 -0.09
CA PHE A 23 -19.49 -36.50 0.23
C PHE A 23 -20.01 -35.17 0.82
N THR A 24 -21.12 -34.63 0.29
CA THR A 24 -21.76 -33.41 0.82
C THR A 24 -22.38 -33.61 2.21
N ILE A 25 -22.92 -34.80 2.49
CA ILE A 25 -23.45 -35.15 3.82
C ILE A 25 -22.32 -35.35 4.84
N MET A 26 -21.18 -35.91 4.42
CA MET A 26 -19.99 -36.12 5.26
C MET A 26 -19.29 -34.81 5.66
N ILE A 27 -19.27 -33.80 4.78
CA ILE A 27 -18.76 -32.45 5.11
C ILE A 27 -19.66 -31.75 6.14
N ARG A 28 -20.97 -32.05 6.14
CA ARG A 28 -21.94 -31.44 7.06
C ARG A 28 -21.95 -32.03 8.48
N LEU A 29 -21.29 -33.19 8.70
CA LEU A 29 -21.30 -33.92 9.97
C LEU A 29 -19.94 -34.03 10.69
N GLY A 30 -18.89 -33.36 10.18
CA GLY A 30 -17.71 -32.99 10.96
C GLY A 30 -17.03 -34.11 11.76
N SER A 31 -16.83 -35.31 11.18
CA SER A 31 -16.06 -36.38 11.82
C SER A 31 -15.24 -37.16 10.79
N PHE A 32 -13.94 -36.86 10.71
CA PHE A 32 -12.97 -37.44 9.76
C PHE A 32 -12.21 -38.66 10.31
N ALA A 33 -12.62 -39.20 11.44
CA ALA A 33 -11.88 -40.25 12.13
C ALA A 33 -12.72 -41.51 12.28
N THR A 34 -12.82 -42.31 11.21
CA THR A 34 -12.87 -43.79 11.21
C THR A 34 -13.43 -44.29 9.88
N PHE A 35 -12.57 -44.52 8.88
CA PHE A 35 -12.89 -45.48 7.80
C PHE A 35 -11.62 -46.10 7.22
N ARG A 36 -10.84 -46.77 8.08
CA ARG A 36 -9.95 -47.86 7.66
C ARG A 36 -10.73 -49.16 7.87
N LEU A 37 -11.42 -49.65 6.85
CA LEU A 37 -11.64 -51.07 6.51
C LEU A 37 -12.76 -51.18 5.46
N GLN A 38 -12.66 -52.19 4.59
CA GLN A 38 -13.60 -52.55 3.50
C GLN A 38 -13.67 -51.62 2.27
N ILE A 39 -12.72 -51.81 1.34
CA ILE A 39 -12.98 -51.66 -0.10
C ILE A 39 -12.43 -52.92 -0.80
N PRO A 40 -13.20 -53.62 -1.64
CA PRO A 40 -12.79 -54.89 -2.27
C PRO A 40 -11.66 -54.71 -3.31
N LEU A 41 -10.81 -55.73 -3.41
CA LEU A 41 -9.51 -55.78 -4.11
C LEU A 41 -9.55 -55.29 -5.58
N ALA A 42 -10.68 -55.42 -6.27
CA ALA A 42 -10.83 -55.07 -7.68
C ALA A 42 -10.76 -53.56 -7.97
N ALA A 43 -11.06 -52.70 -6.99
CA ALA A 43 -11.01 -51.24 -7.16
C ALA A 43 -9.60 -50.64 -6.95
N ARG A 44 -8.65 -51.42 -6.40
CA ARG A 44 -7.25 -50.97 -6.19
C ARG A 44 -6.39 -51.10 -7.45
N LEU A 45 -6.72 -52.02 -8.36
CA LEU A 45 -5.94 -52.22 -9.59
C LEU A 45 -6.16 -51.13 -10.65
N SER A 46 -7.32 -50.47 -10.64
CA SER A 46 -7.66 -49.42 -11.62
C SER A 46 -7.07 -48.05 -11.29
N ILE A 47 -6.66 -47.82 -10.04
CA ILE A 47 -6.08 -46.54 -9.58
C ILE A 47 -4.54 -46.55 -9.71
N LEU A 48 -3.91 -47.73 -9.75
CA LEU A 48 -2.45 -47.84 -9.85
C LEU A 48 -1.91 -47.81 -11.29
N LEU A 49 -2.78 -48.00 -12.31
CA LEU A 49 -2.37 -48.02 -13.73
C LEU A 49 -2.39 -46.63 -14.42
N LEU A 50 -2.75 -45.58 -13.68
CA LEU A 50 -2.82 -44.19 -14.18
C LEU A 50 -1.63 -43.32 -13.75
N CYS A 51 -0.69 -43.85 -12.96
CA CYS A 51 0.42 -43.08 -12.39
C CYS A 51 1.83 -43.49 -12.85
N THR A 52 1.99 -44.36 -13.84
CA THR A 52 3.31 -44.71 -14.39
C THR A 52 3.30 -44.72 -15.92
N GLY A 53 3.56 -43.56 -16.51
CA GLY A 53 3.76 -43.42 -17.95
C GLY A 53 4.38 -42.06 -18.31
N LEU A 54 5.60 -42.10 -18.83
CA LEU A 54 6.42 -41.05 -19.45
C LEU A 54 7.31 -40.18 -18.54
N THR A 55 8.53 -40.69 -18.31
CA THR A 55 9.76 -39.89 -18.21
C THR A 55 10.77 -40.38 -19.26
N ALA A 56 11.19 -39.52 -20.19
CA ALA A 56 12.46 -39.61 -20.92
C ALA A 56 12.84 -38.23 -21.53
N PRO A 57 14.14 -37.93 -21.68
CA PRO A 57 14.68 -36.56 -21.71
C PRO A 57 14.88 -36.00 -23.13
N VAL A 58 14.87 -34.67 -23.29
CA VAL A 58 15.27 -34.00 -24.54
C VAL A 58 16.33 -32.93 -24.27
N THR A 59 17.44 -33.10 -24.97
CA THR A 59 18.67 -32.32 -25.03
C THR A 59 18.45 -30.90 -25.57
N TYR A 60 19.18 -29.92 -25.02
CA TYR A 60 19.22 -28.54 -25.52
C TYR A 60 19.97 -28.45 -26.86
N GLY A 61 19.29 -27.94 -27.90
CA GLY A 61 19.89 -27.48 -29.14
C GLY A 61 19.36 -26.08 -29.49
N GLN A 62 20.25 -25.08 -29.53
CA GLN A 62 19.94 -23.73 -30.01
C GLN A 62 19.71 -23.74 -31.53
N LYS A 63 18.65 -23.06 -32.01
CA LYS A 63 18.71 -22.16 -33.18
C LYS A 63 17.42 -21.34 -33.41
N ALA A 64 17.66 -20.05 -33.64
CA ALA A 64 16.94 -19.03 -34.44
C ALA A 64 15.45 -18.75 -34.20
N ALA A 65 15.19 -17.47 -33.89
CA ALA A 65 13.88 -16.86 -33.70
C ALA A 65 12.99 -16.95 -34.96
N GLY A 66 11.76 -17.41 -34.74
CA GLY A 66 10.64 -17.34 -35.67
C GLY A 66 9.43 -16.75 -34.96
N THR A 67 8.86 -15.72 -35.58
CA THR A 67 7.69 -14.94 -35.15
C THR A 67 6.46 -15.80 -34.91
N TYR A 68 5.82 -15.67 -33.74
CA TYR A 68 4.50 -16.25 -33.47
C TYR A 68 3.44 -15.14 -33.47
N ASP A 69 2.57 -15.21 -34.47
CA ASP A 69 1.33 -14.46 -34.61
C ASP A 69 0.31 -14.98 -33.57
N SER A 70 -0.15 -14.10 -32.68
CA SER A 70 -1.18 -14.42 -31.69
C SER A 70 -2.49 -13.78 -32.14
N LYS A 71 -3.43 -14.61 -32.59
CA LYS A 71 -4.82 -14.19 -32.83
C LYS A 71 -5.43 -13.74 -31.50
N ARG A 72 -5.57 -12.43 -31.37
CA ARG A 72 -6.26 -11.73 -30.29
C ARG A 72 -7.77 -11.95 -30.45
N THR A 73 -8.40 -12.59 -29.47
CA THR A 73 -9.87 -12.63 -29.39
C THR A 73 -10.35 -11.25 -28.96
N ASP A 74 -10.90 -10.49 -29.90
CA ASP A 74 -11.55 -9.20 -29.65
C ASP A 74 -12.74 -9.41 -28.71
N THR A 75 -12.58 -8.95 -27.47
CA THR A 75 -13.69 -8.78 -26.51
C THR A 75 -14.16 -7.33 -26.53
N THR A 76 -14.55 -6.86 -27.71
CA THR A 76 -15.24 -5.58 -27.94
C THR A 76 -16.76 -5.76 -28.00
N LYS A 77 -17.32 -6.49 -27.02
CA LYS A 77 -18.78 -6.55 -26.84
C LYS A 77 -19.15 -6.32 -25.38
N LEU A 78 -19.43 -5.06 -25.08
CA LEU A 78 -20.22 -4.67 -23.92
C LEU A 78 -21.65 -5.26 -24.06
N PRO A 79 -22.30 -5.67 -22.96
CA PRO A 79 -23.73 -5.97 -22.99
C PRO A 79 -24.51 -4.70 -23.35
N GLY A 80 -25.58 -4.86 -24.14
CA GLY A 80 -26.37 -3.77 -24.68
C GLY A 80 -26.99 -2.85 -23.62
N ASN A 81 -27.04 -1.56 -23.96
CA ASN A 81 -27.62 -0.46 -23.20
C ASN A 81 -28.92 -0.83 -22.44
N PHE A 82 -28.94 -0.56 -21.13
CA PHE A 82 -30.17 -0.55 -20.31
C PHE A 82 -31.02 0.72 -20.45
N PHE A 83 -30.62 1.66 -21.32
CA PHE A 83 -31.43 2.80 -21.71
C PHE A 83 -31.76 2.68 -23.20
N SER A 84 -32.88 2.02 -23.49
CA SER A 84 -33.53 2.08 -24.79
C SER A 84 -34.85 2.81 -24.62
N GLN A 85 -34.80 4.14 -24.79
CA GLN A 85 -35.94 4.94 -25.24
C GLN A 85 -35.41 6.09 -26.11
N GLY A 86 -35.90 6.16 -27.34
CA GLY A 86 -35.78 7.32 -28.23
C GLY A 86 -34.59 7.31 -29.18
N ALA A 87 -34.87 7.28 -30.47
CA ALA A 87 -33.93 7.65 -31.52
C ALA A 87 -33.74 9.18 -31.49
N GLY A 88 -32.53 9.64 -31.20
CA GLY A 88 -32.15 11.05 -31.19
C GLY A 88 -30.78 11.24 -30.53
N ASP A 89 -29.76 11.50 -31.34
CA ASP A 89 -28.50 12.17 -30.99
C ASP A 89 -27.63 11.58 -29.87
N SER A 90 -27.28 10.30 -29.94
CA SER A 90 -26.12 9.80 -29.17
C SER A 90 -24.82 10.11 -29.94
N LEU A 91 -24.20 11.23 -29.61
CA LEU A 91 -22.86 11.57 -30.13
C LEU A 91 -21.85 10.45 -29.78
N PRO A 92 -20.90 10.13 -30.67
CA PRO A 92 -19.95 9.05 -30.45
C PRO A 92 -19.05 9.34 -29.24
N VAL A 93 -18.92 8.35 -28.35
CA VAL A 93 -17.99 8.39 -27.21
C VAL A 93 -16.74 7.60 -27.57
N GLN A 94 -15.58 8.27 -27.60
CA GLN A 94 -14.29 7.61 -27.82
C GLN A 94 -13.45 7.65 -26.54
N VAL A 95 -12.93 6.49 -26.12
CA VAL A 95 -11.97 6.37 -25.01
C VAL A 95 -10.56 6.40 -25.61
N ILE A 96 -9.77 7.42 -25.27
CA ILE A 96 -8.34 7.43 -25.60
C ILE A 96 -7.59 6.77 -24.43
N ASN A 97 -7.05 5.58 -24.68
CA ASN A 97 -6.10 4.93 -23.78
C ASN A 97 -4.70 5.55 -24.01
N THR A 98 -4.46 6.71 -23.41
CA THR A 98 -3.09 7.24 -23.32
C THR A 98 -2.36 6.38 -22.29
N GLY A 99 -1.31 5.66 -22.69
CA GLY A 99 -0.61 4.72 -21.81
C GLY A 99 -0.16 5.38 -20.51
N THR A 100 -0.75 4.98 -19.39
CA THR A 100 -0.37 5.41 -18.03
C THR A 100 0.81 4.58 -17.54
N GLU A 101 1.95 4.65 -18.23
CA GLU A 101 3.18 4.05 -17.72
C GLU A 101 3.85 5.04 -16.76
N LEU A 102 4.14 4.58 -15.53
CA LEU A 102 4.90 5.37 -14.57
C LEU A 102 6.28 5.70 -15.17
N PRO A 103 6.80 6.93 -14.97
CA PRO A 103 8.07 7.34 -15.56
C PRO A 103 9.21 6.40 -15.13
N GLN A 104 9.72 5.62 -16.08
CA GLN A 104 10.88 4.75 -15.88
C GLN A 104 12.15 5.56 -16.07
N GLY A 105 13.09 5.39 -15.13
CA GLY A 105 14.39 6.05 -15.14
C GLY A 105 15.27 5.47 -16.25
N LYS A 106 16.19 6.29 -16.76
CA LYS A 106 17.18 5.86 -17.76
C LYS A 106 18.52 5.62 -17.09
N MET A 107 18.99 4.37 -17.12
CA MET A 107 20.34 4.02 -16.68
C MET A 107 21.39 4.78 -17.50
N PRO A 108 22.43 5.33 -16.86
CA PRO A 108 23.52 5.95 -17.59
C PRO A 108 24.34 4.88 -18.32
N LEU A 109 24.58 5.06 -19.62
CA LEU A 109 25.37 4.13 -20.44
C LEU A 109 26.87 4.17 -20.14
N ARG A 110 27.33 5.21 -19.43
CA ARG A 110 28.73 5.42 -19.02
C ARG A 110 28.75 5.86 -17.57
N ASN A 111 29.81 5.50 -16.85
CA ASN A 111 30.00 5.99 -15.48
C ASN A 111 30.29 7.50 -15.52
N ASP A 112 29.42 8.29 -14.88
CA ASP A 112 29.58 9.75 -14.75
C ASP A 112 30.56 10.12 -13.61
N PHE A 113 30.86 9.17 -12.72
CA PHE A 113 31.75 9.40 -11.58
C PHE A 113 33.22 9.16 -11.95
N PRO A 114 34.15 9.93 -11.35
CA PRO A 114 35.59 9.71 -11.55
C PRO A 114 36.09 8.41 -10.91
N TYR A 115 35.23 7.70 -10.17
CA TYR A 115 35.50 6.41 -9.51
C TYR A 115 34.37 5.42 -9.82
N GLN A 116 34.66 4.12 -9.69
CA GLN A 116 33.63 3.08 -9.79
C GLN A 116 32.79 3.08 -8.51
N GLN A 117 31.48 3.26 -8.65
CA GLN A 117 30.58 3.12 -7.51
C GLN A 117 30.45 1.64 -7.14
N ALA A 118 30.48 1.34 -5.84
CA ALA A 118 30.10 0.01 -5.39
C ALA A 118 28.62 -0.22 -5.76
N PRO A 119 28.26 -1.42 -6.25
CA PRO A 119 26.88 -1.75 -6.52
C PRO A 119 26.06 -1.60 -5.23
N TYR A 120 24.81 -1.17 -5.36
CA TYR A 120 23.92 -1.03 -4.22
C TYR A 120 23.78 -2.37 -3.50
N GLN A 121 24.30 -2.45 -2.27
CA GLN A 121 24.11 -3.61 -1.43
C GLN A 121 22.64 -3.61 -0.99
N GLN A 122 21.87 -4.58 -1.49
CA GLN A 122 20.52 -4.84 -1.02
C GLN A 122 20.62 -5.42 0.40
N SER A 123 20.76 -4.55 1.39
CA SER A 123 20.59 -4.93 2.78
C SER A 123 19.10 -5.03 3.07
N ASN A 124 18.72 -6.02 3.86
CA ASN A 124 17.37 -6.06 4.42
C ASN A 124 17.28 -5.03 5.54
N ALA A 125 16.13 -4.37 5.68
CA ALA A 125 15.88 -3.49 6.81
C ALA A 125 16.06 -4.28 8.13
N LEU A 126 16.77 -3.68 9.08
CA LEU A 126 16.96 -4.29 10.39
C LEU A 126 15.61 -4.38 11.11
N PRO A 127 15.23 -5.55 11.66
CA PRO A 127 13.97 -5.67 12.38
C PRO A 127 13.98 -4.74 13.60
N TYR A 128 12.83 -4.14 13.89
CA TYR A 128 12.72 -3.34 15.10
C TYR A 128 12.88 -4.22 16.34
N PRO A 129 13.40 -3.65 17.46
CA PRO A 129 13.44 -4.38 18.72
C PRO A 129 12.01 -4.76 19.15
N SER A 130 11.88 -5.96 19.73
CA SER A 130 10.60 -6.41 20.29
C SER A 130 10.31 -5.61 21.55
N VAL A 131 9.20 -4.87 21.54
CA VAL A 131 8.71 -4.11 22.68
C VAL A 131 7.51 -4.85 23.24
N ARG A 132 7.49 -5.07 24.56
CA ARG A 132 6.35 -5.68 25.23
C ARG A 132 5.44 -4.60 25.81
N GLN A 133 4.14 -4.82 25.74
CA GLN A 133 3.16 -3.83 26.19
C GLN A 133 3.33 -3.50 27.68
N GLU A 134 3.69 -4.47 28.52
CA GLU A 134 3.93 -4.24 29.94
C GLU A 134 5.11 -3.29 30.22
N ASN A 135 6.00 -3.08 29.26
CA ASN A 135 7.15 -2.19 29.38
C ASN A 135 6.86 -0.75 28.95
N ILE A 136 5.72 -0.52 28.29
CA ILE A 136 5.31 0.79 27.82
C ILE A 136 4.62 1.54 28.97
N THR A 137 5.28 2.57 29.49
CA THR A 137 4.71 3.40 30.58
C THR A 137 3.95 4.61 30.04
N PHE A 138 4.36 5.11 28.87
CA PHE A 138 3.79 6.26 28.21
C PHE A 138 3.77 6.02 26.72
N ASN A 139 2.67 6.39 26.08
CA ASN A 139 2.48 6.32 24.64
C ASN A 139 1.66 7.53 24.20
N VAL A 140 2.11 8.19 23.15
CA VAL A 140 1.41 9.26 22.45
C VAL A 140 1.54 8.99 20.96
N ARG A 141 0.40 8.99 20.28
CA ARG A 141 0.33 8.89 18.83
C ARG A 141 0.24 10.27 18.20
N VAL A 142 1.06 10.46 17.17
CA VAL A 142 1.26 11.73 16.47
C VAL A 142 1.08 11.52 14.97
N TRP A 143 0.40 12.47 14.33
CA TRP A 143 0.34 12.59 12.88
C TRP A 143 1.05 13.87 12.45
N GLU A 144 2.02 13.71 11.58
CA GLU A 144 2.94 14.78 11.20
C GLU A 144 3.03 14.91 9.68
N ASN A 145 2.77 16.11 9.17
CA ASN A 145 2.87 16.42 7.76
C ASN A 145 4.29 16.89 7.42
N ILE A 146 4.99 16.12 6.59
CA ILE A 146 6.29 16.42 6.04
C ILE A 146 6.10 17.05 4.66
N ASP A 147 6.57 18.28 4.49
CA ASP A 147 6.62 18.94 3.18
C ASP A 147 8.04 18.81 2.60
N THR A 148 8.19 18.09 1.48
CA THR A 148 9.49 17.85 0.82
C THR A 148 10.05 19.09 0.12
N ARG A 149 9.25 20.15 -0.05
CA ARG A 149 9.74 21.41 -0.64
C ARG A 149 10.61 22.20 0.33
N LYS A 150 10.44 21.97 1.64
CA LYS A 150 11.24 22.61 2.68
C LYS A 150 12.70 22.17 2.57
N PRO A 151 13.67 23.06 2.82
CA PRO A 151 15.10 22.74 2.66
C PRO A 151 15.53 21.55 3.51
N ASP A 152 15.03 21.45 4.75
CA ASP A 152 15.32 20.35 5.68
C ASP A 152 14.80 18.98 5.19
N ASN A 153 13.84 18.94 4.27
CA ASN A 153 13.20 17.72 3.77
C ASN A 153 13.44 17.47 2.28
N ARG A 154 14.26 18.30 1.63
CA ARG A 154 14.43 18.27 0.18
C ARG A 154 14.99 16.95 -0.33
N HIS A 155 15.79 16.29 0.51
CA HIS A 155 16.30 14.95 0.25
C HIS A 155 15.21 13.88 0.08
N LEU A 156 14.03 14.06 0.69
CA LEU A 156 12.90 13.15 0.54
C LEU A 156 12.15 13.30 -0.79
N MET A 157 12.38 14.40 -1.52
CA MET A 157 11.69 14.68 -2.78
C MET A 157 12.05 13.67 -3.87
N TYR A 158 13.33 13.29 -3.94
CA TYR A 158 13.84 12.40 -4.97
C TYR A 158 14.51 11.18 -4.36
N ALA A 159 14.11 10.03 -4.88
CA ALA A 159 14.69 8.75 -4.60
C ALA A 159 15.57 8.28 -5.77
N LEU A 160 16.80 7.94 -5.45
CA LEU A 160 17.82 7.54 -6.41
C LEU A 160 17.90 6.01 -6.46
N ASP A 161 17.90 5.49 -7.68
CA ASP A 161 18.17 4.10 -8.01
C ASP A 161 19.25 4.03 -9.13
N ASP A 162 19.61 2.83 -9.57
CA ASP A 162 20.48 2.57 -10.73
C ASP A 162 19.92 3.22 -12.02
N PHE A 163 18.59 3.34 -12.09
CA PHE A 163 17.85 3.90 -13.23
C PHE A 163 17.76 5.44 -13.19
N GLY A 164 18.17 6.09 -12.10
CA GLY A 164 18.15 7.55 -11.97
C GLY A 164 17.31 8.04 -10.78
N ALA A 165 16.93 9.31 -10.85
CA ALA A 165 16.12 9.96 -9.82
C ALA A 165 14.63 9.80 -10.13
N HIS A 166 13.91 9.18 -9.21
CA HIS A 166 12.46 9.03 -9.23
C HIS A 166 11.86 9.86 -8.10
N GLN A 167 10.62 10.31 -8.25
CA GLN A 167 9.93 10.90 -7.10
C GLN A 167 9.58 9.80 -6.10
N PHE A 168 9.62 10.12 -4.82
CA PHE A 168 9.33 9.14 -3.77
C PHE A 168 7.93 8.50 -3.92
N ILE A 169 6.93 9.28 -4.35
CA ILE A 169 5.59 8.74 -4.63
C ILE A 169 5.55 7.75 -5.79
N THR A 170 6.36 7.96 -6.84
CA THR A 170 6.44 7.04 -7.99
C THR A 170 6.84 5.64 -7.54
N LEU A 171 7.76 5.55 -6.59
CA LEU A 171 8.22 4.26 -6.05
C LEU A 171 7.11 3.53 -5.29
N MET A 172 6.34 4.26 -4.48
CA MET A 172 5.20 3.69 -3.77
C MET A 172 4.15 3.16 -4.74
N LEU A 173 3.80 3.95 -5.75
CA LEU A 173 2.81 3.56 -6.77
C LEU A 173 3.28 2.37 -7.60
N GLN A 174 4.57 2.33 -7.96
CA GLN A 174 5.14 1.17 -8.64
C GLN A 174 5.01 -0.08 -7.77
N ALA A 175 5.33 0.01 -6.49
CA ALA A 175 5.28 -1.13 -5.59
C ALA A 175 3.84 -1.64 -5.32
N ILE A 176 2.86 -0.73 -5.30
CA ILE A 176 1.43 -1.04 -5.22
C ILE A 176 0.98 -1.74 -6.51
N ASN A 177 1.37 -1.21 -7.68
CA ASN A 177 1.04 -1.82 -8.98
C ASN A 177 1.66 -3.21 -9.15
N GLU A 178 2.87 -3.43 -8.62
CA GLU A 178 3.54 -4.73 -8.58
C GLU A 178 2.93 -5.69 -7.53
N GLY A 179 2.04 -5.22 -6.67
CA GLY A 179 1.41 -6.01 -5.61
C GLY A 179 2.34 -6.35 -4.44
N LYS A 180 3.46 -5.62 -4.27
CA LYS A 180 4.41 -5.83 -3.17
C LYS A 180 3.90 -5.24 -1.85
N ILE A 181 3.16 -4.14 -1.92
CA ILE A 181 2.58 -3.45 -0.77
C ILE A 181 1.07 -3.28 -0.99
N THR A 182 0.32 -3.34 0.11
CA THR A 182 -1.11 -3.05 0.12
C THR A 182 -1.35 -1.61 0.56
N ALA A 183 -2.19 -0.90 -0.18
CA ALA A 183 -2.67 0.42 0.19
C ALA A 183 -3.98 0.30 0.96
N PHE A 184 -4.25 1.25 1.85
CA PHE A 184 -5.47 1.30 2.66
C PHE A 184 -6.20 2.62 2.45
N SER A 185 -7.51 2.61 2.66
CA SER A 185 -8.36 3.81 2.57
C SER A 185 -7.88 4.92 3.51
N SER A 186 -8.10 6.18 3.11
CA SER A 186 -7.85 7.36 3.96
C SER A 186 -9.02 7.73 4.87
N GLU A 187 -10.17 7.05 4.74
CA GLU A 187 -11.33 7.28 5.61
C GLU A 187 -11.06 6.86 7.05
N ASP A 188 -10.33 5.75 7.22
CA ASP A 188 -9.91 5.23 8.51
C ASP A 188 -8.38 5.26 8.62
N ASP A 189 -7.86 5.83 9.71
CA ASP A 189 -6.42 5.76 10.00
C ASP A 189 -6.01 4.39 10.57
N ARG A 190 -6.88 3.37 10.51
CA ARG A 190 -6.71 2.09 11.22
C ARG A 190 -6.29 0.95 10.30
N PHE A 191 -6.02 1.23 9.02
CA PHE A 191 -5.63 0.24 8.03
C PHE A 191 -6.67 -0.89 7.91
N THR A 192 -7.97 -0.57 8.04
CA THR A 192 -9.02 -1.61 8.03
C THR A 192 -9.50 -1.96 6.63
N THR A 193 -9.48 -0.99 5.72
CA THR A 193 -10.04 -1.15 4.37
C THR A 193 -8.92 -1.17 3.32
N PRO A 194 -8.50 -2.33 2.79
CA PRO A 194 -7.49 -2.40 1.73
C PRO A 194 -8.07 -1.89 0.39
N MET A 195 -7.24 -1.21 -0.39
CA MET A 195 -7.55 -0.67 -1.71
C MET A 195 -6.85 -1.46 -2.81
N THR A 196 -7.51 -1.60 -3.96
CA THR A 196 -6.88 -2.13 -5.18
C THR A 196 -6.04 -1.06 -5.88
N PRO A 197 -5.07 -1.43 -6.74
CA PRO A 197 -4.28 -0.46 -7.49
C PRO A 197 -5.12 0.50 -8.34
N ASP A 198 -6.29 0.05 -8.82
CA ASP A 198 -7.20 0.90 -9.59
C ASP A 198 -7.92 1.91 -8.69
N GLN A 199 -8.37 1.49 -7.49
CA GLN A 199 -8.94 2.39 -6.49
C GLN A 199 -7.92 3.43 -6.00
N VAL A 200 -6.65 3.06 -5.88
CA VAL A 200 -5.57 4.00 -5.53
C VAL A 200 -5.41 5.05 -6.62
N LYS A 201 -5.45 4.66 -7.90
CA LYS A 201 -5.42 5.63 -9.01
C LYS A 201 -6.65 6.53 -8.98
N GLU A 202 -7.83 5.98 -8.72
CA GLU A 202 -9.07 6.75 -8.56
C GLU A 202 -8.96 7.79 -7.44
N SER A 203 -8.39 7.45 -6.28
CA SER A 203 -8.21 8.40 -5.17
C SER A 203 -7.23 9.52 -5.50
N MET A 204 -6.24 9.27 -6.36
CA MET A 204 -5.35 10.30 -6.91
C MET A 204 -6.01 11.22 -7.94
N GLY A 205 -7.30 11.04 -8.23
CA GLY A 205 -8.03 11.82 -9.20
C GLY A 205 -7.93 11.28 -10.64
N ASN A 206 -7.59 10.00 -10.83
CA ASN A 206 -7.75 9.31 -12.12
C ASN A 206 -9.23 9.04 -12.43
N GLY A 207 -10.06 10.07 -12.37
CA GLY A 207 -11.42 10.05 -12.86
C GLY A 207 -11.43 10.08 -14.40
N LEU A 208 -12.47 9.51 -14.98
CA LEU A 208 -12.79 9.68 -16.39
C LEU A 208 -13.26 11.13 -16.60
N ASP A 209 -12.42 11.95 -17.22
CA ASP A 209 -12.80 13.31 -17.60
C ASP A 209 -13.46 13.27 -18.98
N THR A 210 -14.71 13.73 -19.05
CA THR A 210 -15.49 13.74 -20.30
C THR A 210 -15.38 15.12 -20.92
N SER A 211 -14.56 15.23 -21.96
CA SER A 211 -14.38 16.46 -22.72
C SER A 211 -15.27 16.46 -23.97
N ALA A 212 -16.01 17.55 -24.19
CA ALA A 212 -16.73 17.76 -25.43
C ALA A 212 -15.74 18.08 -26.56
N VAL A 213 -15.83 17.35 -27.67
CA VAL A 213 -15.10 17.65 -28.91
C VAL A 213 -15.98 18.57 -29.74
N TYR A 214 -15.43 19.71 -30.16
CA TYR A 214 -16.12 20.68 -30.99
C TYR A 214 -15.67 20.55 -32.44
N ASP A 215 -16.60 20.62 -33.38
CA ASP A 215 -16.32 20.73 -34.81
C ASP A 215 -15.81 22.15 -35.16
N LEU A 216 -15.29 22.35 -36.37
CA LEU A 216 -14.80 23.65 -36.85
C LEU A 216 -15.88 24.74 -36.81
N ASP A 217 -17.16 24.35 -36.84
CA ASP A 217 -18.32 25.24 -36.75
C ASP A 217 -18.78 25.51 -35.30
N GLY A 218 -18.06 25.01 -34.29
CA GLY A 218 -18.35 25.24 -32.86
C GLY A 218 -19.45 24.36 -32.26
N ASN A 219 -19.99 23.40 -33.02
CA ASN A 219 -20.98 22.43 -32.54
C ASN A 219 -20.30 21.25 -31.83
N ILE A 220 -20.96 20.66 -30.83
CA ILE A 220 -20.44 19.47 -30.12
C ILE A 220 -20.57 18.26 -31.06
N SER A 221 -19.44 17.72 -31.54
CA SER A 221 -19.37 16.60 -32.49
C SER A 221 -19.20 15.23 -31.81
N GLY A 222 -18.81 15.21 -30.53
CA GLY A 222 -18.52 13.99 -29.80
C GLY A 222 -18.18 14.26 -28.34
N TYR A 223 -18.22 13.21 -27.53
CA TYR A 223 -17.60 13.24 -26.20
C TYR A 223 -16.37 12.35 -26.22
N GLN A 224 -15.26 12.88 -25.72
CA GLN A 224 -14.05 12.12 -25.54
C GLN A 224 -13.79 11.93 -24.06
N ILE A 225 -13.78 10.67 -23.64
CA ILE A 225 -13.39 10.31 -22.30
C ILE A 225 -11.87 10.17 -22.30
N ARG A 226 -11.21 11.03 -21.54
CA ARG A 226 -9.78 10.95 -21.26
C ARG A 226 -9.58 10.51 -19.82
N SER A 227 -8.67 9.57 -19.60
CA SER A 227 -8.14 9.33 -18.26
C SER A 227 -7.37 10.58 -17.83
N LYS A 228 -7.77 11.21 -16.72
CA LYS A 228 -6.99 12.31 -16.15
C LYS A 228 -5.62 11.77 -15.75
N SER A 229 -4.56 12.31 -16.34
CA SER A 229 -3.20 11.90 -15.99
C SER A 229 -2.94 12.22 -14.52
N ILE A 230 -2.34 11.27 -13.80
CA ILE A 230 -1.86 11.50 -12.45
C ILE A 230 -0.67 12.45 -12.57
N ASP A 231 -0.80 13.66 -12.01
CA ASP A 231 0.32 14.59 -11.90
C ASP A 231 1.15 14.20 -10.67
N LEU A 232 2.00 13.17 -10.81
CA LEU A 232 2.89 12.72 -9.72
C LEU A 232 3.75 13.89 -9.20
N ASP A 233 4.16 14.77 -10.12
CA ASP A 233 4.94 15.98 -9.85
C ASP A 233 4.24 17.01 -8.97
N SER A 234 2.98 16.80 -8.59
CA SER A 234 2.25 17.70 -7.69
C SER A 234 2.18 17.24 -6.23
N VAL A 235 2.66 16.03 -5.92
CA VAL A 235 2.59 15.47 -4.56
C VAL A 235 3.89 15.69 -3.80
N PHE A 236 3.89 16.69 -2.92
CA PHE A 236 5.06 17.10 -2.13
C PHE A 236 4.91 16.88 -0.63
N THR A 237 3.71 16.56 -0.15
CA THR A 237 3.42 16.47 1.28
C THR A 237 3.06 15.04 1.65
N PHE A 238 3.65 14.55 2.73
CA PHE A 238 3.40 13.21 3.25
C PHE A 238 3.00 13.30 4.72
N CYS A 239 1.91 12.63 5.11
CA CYS A 239 1.54 12.43 6.50
C CYS A 239 2.26 11.19 7.03
N LEU A 240 2.95 11.32 8.15
CA LEU A 240 3.42 10.18 8.94
C LEU A 240 2.51 9.97 10.12
N LYS A 241 2.20 8.70 10.39
CA LYS A 241 1.56 8.26 11.63
C LYS A 241 2.63 7.61 12.51
N GLU A 242 2.95 8.24 13.62
CA GLU A 242 4.03 7.85 14.53
C GLU A 242 3.50 7.51 15.93
N ASP A 243 4.03 6.45 16.53
CA ASP A 243 3.84 6.14 17.94
C ASP A 243 5.11 6.48 18.71
N TRP A 244 5.01 7.44 19.61
CA TRP A 244 6.04 7.81 20.56
C TRP A 244 5.78 7.12 21.88
N PHE A 245 6.68 6.25 22.32
CA PHE A 245 6.48 5.50 23.54
C PHE A 245 7.75 5.39 24.38
N TYR A 246 7.58 5.40 25.69
CA TYR A 246 8.66 5.17 26.63
C TYR A 246 8.73 3.69 27.00
N ASP A 247 9.86 3.06 26.69
CA ASP A 247 10.12 1.70 27.11
C ASP A 247 10.97 1.69 28.38
N LYS A 248 10.40 1.20 29.48
CA LYS A 248 11.09 1.10 30.79
C LYS A 248 12.29 0.16 30.77
N SER A 249 12.35 -0.80 29.84
CA SER A 249 13.45 -1.75 29.74
C SER A 249 14.70 -1.14 29.09
N TYR A 250 14.51 -0.26 28.11
CA TYR A 250 15.59 0.50 27.48
C TYR A 250 15.82 1.87 28.13
N GLY A 251 14.91 2.33 28.98
CA GLY A 251 15.01 3.59 29.71
C GLY A 251 14.96 4.84 28.82
N LYS A 252 14.42 4.73 27.60
CA LYS A 252 14.42 5.81 26.61
C LYS A 252 13.08 5.89 25.86
N MET A 253 12.79 7.09 25.38
CA MET A 253 11.74 7.31 24.38
C MET A 253 12.16 6.67 23.05
N MET A 254 11.25 5.92 22.44
CA MET A 254 11.40 5.36 21.10
C MET A 254 10.24 5.81 20.23
N VAL A 255 10.52 6.02 18.96
CA VAL A 255 9.54 6.33 17.93
C VAL A 255 9.39 5.14 17.00
N ARG A 256 8.15 4.82 16.63
CA ARG A 256 7.86 3.85 15.58
C ARG A 256 6.86 4.43 14.60
N ILE A 257 7.28 4.54 13.35
CA ILE A 257 6.40 4.95 12.26
C ILE A 257 5.51 3.76 11.91
N LEU A 258 4.19 3.96 11.95
CA LEU A 258 3.18 2.95 11.62
C LEU A 258 2.74 3.06 10.17
N GLY A 259 2.61 4.28 9.66
CA GLY A 259 2.15 4.48 8.29
C GLY A 259 2.59 5.79 7.69
N ILE A 260 2.53 5.82 6.37
CA ILE A 260 2.81 6.98 5.54
C ILE A 260 1.68 7.16 4.53
N ALA A 261 1.23 8.38 4.33
CA ALA A 261 0.19 8.72 3.37
C ALA A 261 0.60 9.95 2.55
N PRO A 262 0.53 9.91 1.20
CA PRO A 262 0.65 11.12 0.40
C PRO A 262 -0.58 12.02 0.60
N ILE A 263 -0.33 13.32 0.75
CA ILE A 263 -1.35 14.36 0.92
C ILE A 263 -1.37 15.24 -0.33
N VAL A 264 -2.59 15.57 -0.79
CA VAL A 264 -2.82 16.50 -1.90
C VAL A 264 -3.90 17.51 -1.49
N PRO A 265 -3.76 18.81 -1.84
CA PRO A 265 -4.82 19.78 -1.64
C PRO A 265 -5.95 19.57 -2.66
N TYR A 266 -7.20 19.83 -2.27
CA TYR A 266 -8.30 19.86 -3.25
C TYR A 266 -8.09 21.00 -4.25
N LYS A 267 -8.20 20.66 -5.54
CA LYS A 267 -8.18 21.61 -6.65
C LYS A 267 -9.59 21.78 -7.19
N LEU A 268 -10.01 23.02 -7.41
CA LEU A 268 -11.23 23.33 -8.16
C LEU A 268 -11.08 22.89 -9.63
N SER A 269 -12.21 22.79 -10.33
CA SER A 269 -12.23 22.59 -11.79
C SER A 269 -11.50 23.70 -12.56
N THR A 270 -11.35 24.88 -11.96
CA THR A 270 -10.57 26.02 -12.49
C THR A 270 -9.06 25.87 -12.29
N GLY A 271 -8.61 24.84 -11.57
CA GLY A 271 -7.19 24.59 -11.26
C GLY A 271 -6.68 25.29 -10.00
N GLU A 272 -7.49 26.11 -9.35
CA GLU A 272 -7.14 26.78 -8.10
C GLU A 272 -7.18 25.81 -6.91
N THR A 273 -6.15 25.84 -6.05
CA THR A 273 -6.09 25.04 -4.83
C THR A 273 -6.92 25.70 -3.73
N ILE A 274 -7.86 24.96 -3.15
CA ILE A 274 -8.64 25.45 -2.01
C ILE A 274 -7.71 25.54 -0.78
N PRO A 275 -7.62 26.67 -0.08
CA PRO A 275 -6.80 26.77 1.12
C PRO A 275 -7.31 25.83 2.22
N ASN A 276 -6.38 25.26 3.00
CA ASN A 276 -6.67 24.37 4.14
C ASN A 276 -7.49 23.11 3.80
N SER A 277 -7.41 22.65 2.55
CA SER A 277 -8.19 21.54 2.00
C SER A 277 -7.34 20.30 1.71
N GLU A 278 -6.32 20.07 2.52
CA GLU A 278 -5.42 18.95 2.38
C GLU A 278 -6.09 17.64 2.84
N HIS A 279 -5.99 16.59 2.03
CA HIS A 279 -6.47 15.25 2.39
C HIS A 279 -5.44 14.18 2.01
N ALA A 280 -5.43 13.10 2.78
CA ALA A 280 -4.63 11.92 2.48
C ALA A 280 -5.29 11.11 1.34
N LEU A 281 -4.49 10.63 0.39
CA LEU A 281 -4.98 9.82 -0.73
C LEU A 281 -5.22 8.37 -0.33
N PHE A 282 -4.25 7.77 0.38
CA PHE A 282 -4.28 6.39 0.88
C PHE A 282 -3.19 6.22 1.94
N TRP A 283 -3.36 5.26 2.84
CA TRP A 283 -2.38 4.88 3.84
C TRP A 283 -1.55 3.68 3.40
N LEU A 284 -0.25 3.71 3.66
CA LEU A 284 0.64 2.57 3.52
C LEU A 284 1.20 2.16 4.87
N TYR A 285 1.23 0.85 5.14
CA TYR A 285 1.80 0.32 6.36
C TYR A 285 3.34 0.39 6.30
N PHE A 286 3.93 1.19 7.17
CA PHE A 286 5.36 1.52 7.11
C PHE A 286 6.28 0.32 7.34
N PRO A 287 6.00 -0.61 8.27
CA PRO A 287 6.84 -1.80 8.46
C PRO A 287 7.03 -2.65 7.20
N ASP A 288 6.01 -2.76 6.34
CA ASP A 288 6.09 -3.50 5.07
C ASP A 288 6.95 -2.76 4.05
N LEU A 289 6.92 -1.42 4.09
CA LEU A 289 7.69 -0.55 3.21
C LEU A 289 9.20 -0.58 3.49
N ARG A 290 9.63 -0.94 4.71
CA ARG A 290 11.04 -0.83 5.12
C ARG A 290 11.99 -1.58 4.18
N SER A 291 11.64 -2.82 3.82
CA SER A 291 12.44 -3.64 2.90
C SER A 291 12.54 -3.04 1.48
N LEU A 292 11.54 -2.28 1.06
CA LEU A 292 11.54 -1.59 -0.23
C LEU A 292 12.39 -0.32 -0.15
N MET A 293 12.25 0.44 0.92
CA MET A 293 12.97 1.69 1.16
C MET A 293 14.48 1.51 1.39
N THR A 294 14.96 0.30 1.70
CA THR A 294 16.42 0.04 1.75
C THR A 294 17.07 0.00 0.36
N ARG A 295 16.30 -0.28 -0.70
CA ARG A 295 16.80 -0.34 -2.08
C ARG A 295 17.08 1.04 -2.66
N TYR A 296 16.25 2.01 -2.29
CA TYR A 296 16.31 3.37 -2.79
C TYR A 296 17.10 4.26 -1.84
N LYS A 297 17.86 5.20 -2.40
CA LYS A 297 18.65 6.15 -1.60
C LYS A 297 18.20 7.58 -1.80
N ALA A 298 18.20 8.35 -0.73
CA ALA A 298 18.05 9.80 -0.75
C ALA A 298 19.42 10.46 -0.75
N TYR A 299 19.49 11.73 -1.13
CA TYR A 299 20.66 12.56 -0.85
C TYR A 299 20.79 12.79 0.66
N ASP A 300 22.01 12.78 1.18
CA ASP A 300 22.27 13.16 2.56
C ASP A 300 22.32 14.69 2.69
N ASN A 301 21.66 15.26 3.71
CA ASN A 301 21.73 16.69 4.00
C ASN A 301 23.01 17.06 4.77
N GLY A 302 23.57 16.13 5.55
CA GLY A 302 24.76 16.34 6.37
C GLY A 302 26.06 16.29 5.55
N ALA A 303 26.14 15.38 4.57
CA ALA A 303 27.32 15.21 3.73
C ALA A 303 26.98 15.31 2.23
N THR A 304 27.38 16.41 1.61
CA THR A 304 27.21 16.65 0.16
C THR A 304 27.79 15.51 -0.67
N GLY A 305 26.96 14.89 -1.51
CA GLY A 305 27.37 13.83 -2.43
C GLY A 305 27.28 12.41 -1.85
N THR A 306 27.03 12.28 -0.55
CA THR A 306 26.70 10.98 0.07
C THR A 306 25.21 10.69 -0.11
N LYS A 307 24.86 9.41 -0.15
CA LYS A 307 23.49 8.92 -0.30
C LYS A 307 23.18 7.93 0.80
N ILE A 308 22.07 8.12 1.49
CA ILE A 308 21.60 7.28 2.61
C ILE A 308 20.33 6.54 2.15
N PRO A 309 20.13 5.26 2.49
CA PRO A 309 18.88 4.56 2.15
C PRO A 309 17.68 5.22 2.83
N PHE A 310 16.53 5.30 2.15
CA PHE A 310 15.33 5.95 2.71
C PHE A 310 14.91 5.37 4.06
N ASN A 311 15.03 4.06 4.22
CA ASN A 311 14.70 3.42 5.49
C ASN A 311 15.51 4.00 6.66
N GLU A 312 16.81 4.24 6.46
CA GLU A 312 17.68 4.77 7.52
C GLU A 312 17.37 6.23 7.82
N LEU A 313 17.06 7.05 6.81
CA LEU A 313 16.61 8.44 6.98
C LEU A 313 15.37 8.50 7.89
N PHE A 314 14.36 7.66 7.63
CA PHE A 314 13.17 7.58 8.47
C PHE A 314 13.45 7.00 9.86
N ASP A 315 14.32 5.99 9.97
CA ASP A 315 14.72 5.41 11.27
C ASP A 315 15.51 6.41 12.13
N LEU A 316 16.36 7.25 11.53
CA LEU A 316 17.07 8.36 12.18
C LEU A 316 16.18 9.59 12.41
N ARG A 317 14.97 9.58 11.85
CA ARG A 317 14.03 10.71 11.85
C ARG A 317 14.67 12.00 11.32
N GLU A 318 15.47 11.88 10.26
CA GLU A 318 16.12 13.02 9.61
C GLU A 318 15.15 13.75 8.68
N PHE A 319 14.09 14.29 9.25
CA PHE A 319 13.10 15.13 8.60
C PHE A 319 12.44 16.04 9.63
N LYS A 320 11.79 17.10 9.15
CA LYS A 320 10.96 17.97 9.98
C LYS A 320 9.58 18.07 9.39
N GLY A 321 8.58 17.63 10.11
CA GLY A 321 7.20 17.88 9.76
C GLY A 321 6.51 18.81 10.74
N GLN A 322 5.23 19.03 10.46
CA GLN A 322 4.33 19.81 11.27
C GLN A 322 3.26 18.87 11.81
N MET A 323 3.10 18.84 13.14
CA MET A 323 2.04 18.04 13.75
C MET A 323 0.66 18.57 13.33
N VAL A 324 -0.22 17.69 12.88
CA VAL A 324 -1.58 18.03 12.40
C VAL A 324 -2.65 17.32 13.21
N LYS A 325 -2.30 16.23 13.90
CA LYS A 325 -3.20 15.50 14.77
C LYS A 325 -2.39 14.75 15.83
N SER A 326 -2.96 14.59 17.01
CA SER A 326 -2.42 13.79 18.10
C SER A 326 -3.57 13.09 18.84
N ASP A 327 -3.25 12.05 19.62
CA ASP A 327 -4.18 11.43 20.58
C ASP A 327 -4.21 12.14 21.94
N TYR A 328 -3.17 12.93 22.25
CA TYR A 328 -3.06 13.69 23.50
C TYR A 328 -4.25 14.64 23.66
N GLN A 329 -5.06 14.42 24.70
CA GLN A 329 -6.29 15.16 24.98
C GLN A 329 -7.32 15.14 23.82
N ASN A 330 -7.21 14.17 22.90
CA ASN A 330 -8.06 14.03 21.74
C ASN A 330 -8.45 12.55 21.53
N PRO A 331 -9.33 12.01 22.40
CA PRO A 331 -9.73 10.60 22.32
C PRO A 331 -10.51 10.27 21.04
N GLY A 332 -11.11 11.28 20.41
CA GLY A 332 -11.84 11.14 19.15
C GLY A 332 -10.96 11.18 17.91
N GLU A 333 -9.64 11.38 18.06
CA GLU A 333 -8.69 11.44 16.95
C GLU A 333 -9.11 12.47 15.86
N ILE A 334 -9.74 13.56 16.29
CA ILE A 334 -10.24 14.61 15.41
C ILE A 334 -9.04 15.40 14.86
N PRO A 335 -8.99 15.71 13.55
CA PRO A 335 -7.92 16.53 12.99
C PRO A 335 -7.91 17.92 13.64
N TRP A 336 -6.71 18.46 13.88
CA TRP A 336 -6.59 19.73 14.59
C TRP A 336 -7.21 20.92 13.87
N ASN A 337 -7.26 20.90 12.53
CA ASN A 337 -7.97 21.92 11.75
C ASN A 337 -9.44 22.07 12.17
N THR A 338 -10.09 20.99 12.63
CA THR A 338 -11.47 21.01 13.13
C THR A 338 -11.56 21.31 14.62
N LEU A 339 -10.61 20.80 15.42
CA LEU A 339 -10.62 20.95 16.88
C LEU A 339 -10.15 22.33 17.34
N MET A 340 -9.14 22.89 16.67
CA MET A 340 -8.54 24.19 16.92
C MET A 340 -8.22 24.86 15.58
N PRO A 341 -9.14 25.68 15.03
CA PRO A 341 -8.97 26.26 13.69
C PRO A 341 -7.85 27.31 13.63
N ASP A 342 -7.42 27.87 14.78
CA ASP A 342 -6.33 28.84 14.82
C ASP A 342 -4.95 28.16 14.74
N LEU A 343 -4.11 28.67 13.83
CA LEU A 343 -2.80 28.09 13.55
C LEU A 343 -1.81 28.31 14.71
N ASP A 344 -1.93 29.41 15.45
CA ASP A 344 -1.03 29.70 16.56
C ASP A 344 -1.33 28.81 17.77
N GLU A 345 -2.61 28.51 18.02
CA GLU A 345 -3.03 27.51 19.00
C GLU A 345 -2.53 26.10 18.63
N GLN A 346 -2.61 25.72 17.35
CA GLN A 346 -2.06 24.45 16.85
C GLN A 346 -0.56 24.34 17.12
N LYS A 347 0.21 25.38 16.80
CA LYS A 347 1.67 25.40 17.05
C LYS A 347 2.00 25.35 18.53
N ALA A 348 1.27 26.09 19.36
CA ALA A 348 1.47 26.09 20.81
C ALA A 348 1.17 24.71 21.42
N THR A 349 0.12 24.04 20.95
CA THR A 349 -0.23 22.69 21.37
C THR A 349 0.80 21.67 20.91
N ALA A 350 1.25 21.75 19.66
CA ALA A 350 2.35 20.92 19.16
C ALA A 350 3.62 21.08 19.98
N ALA A 351 4.00 22.32 20.31
CA ALA A 351 5.18 22.59 21.14
C ALA A 351 5.08 21.98 22.54
N LYS A 352 3.90 22.02 23.17
CA LYS A 352 3.65 21.36 24.47
C LYS A 352 3.79 19.83 24.37
N ILE A 353 3.30 19.23 23.29
CA ILE A 353 3.40 17.79 23.08
C ILE A 353 4.86 17.38 22.85
N TRP A 354 5.62 18.13 22.04
CA TRP A 354 7.04 17.90 21.84
C TRP A 354 7.83 18.04 23.15
N ASP A 355 7.56 19.09 23.92
CA ASP A 355 8.18 19.30 25.24
C ASP A 355 7.89 18.12 26.20
N MET A 356 6.65 17.60 26.18
CA MET A 356 6.27 16.42 26.93
C MET A 356 7.05 15.18 26.48
N ILE A 357 7.17 14.94 25.17
CA ILE A 357 7.89 13.79 24.59
C ILE A 357 9.39 13.85 24.95
N ASP A 358 10.03 15.01 24.74
CA ASP A 358 11.47 15.18 24.91
C ASP A 358 11.90 15.05 26.38
N HIS A 359 11.09 15.57 27.30
CA HIS A 359 11.40 15.55 28.74
C HIS A 359 10.87 14.30 29.46
N TYR A 360 10.10 13.43 28.80
CA TYR A 360 9.62 12.21 29.42
C TYR A 360 10.80 11.28 29.75
N GLY A 361 10.91 10.87 31.01
CA GLY A 361 11.99 9.99 31.50
C GLY A 361 13.33 10.66 31.79
N GLN A 362 13.53 11.95 31.47
CA GLN A 362 14.78 12.68 31.73
C GLN A 362 14.89 13.29 33.15
N GLY A 363 14.10 12.80 34.11
CA GLY A 363 14.26 13.12 35.55
C GLY A 363 13.37 14.23 36.11
N LYS A 364 12.49 14.86 35.32
CA LYS A 364 11.50 15.86 35.82
C LYS A 364 10.14 15.25 36.15
N TYR A 365 9.81 14.11 35.52
CA TYR A 365 8.67 13.28 35.89
C TYR A 365 9.19 12.18 36.81
N HIS A 366 9.03 12.35 38.12
CA HIS A 366 9.12 11.22 39.02
C HIS A 366 8.16 10.16 38.51
N MET A 367 8.70 9.00 38.13
CA MET A 367 7.93 7.78 37.96
C MET A 367 6.98 7.70 39.16
N ILE A 368 5.67 7.64 38.91
CA ILE A 368 4.62 7.61 39.95
C ILE A 368 4.64 6.24 40.66
N SER A 369 5.80 5.83 41.17
CA SER A 369 6.00 4.57 41.88
C SER A 369 6.64 4.75 43.26
N GLU A 370 6.88 5.97 43.74
CA GLU A 370 7.50 6.19 45.07
C GLU A 370 6.68 7.03 46.07
N THR A 371 5.42 7.35 45.80
CA THR A 371 4.53 7.91 46.84
C THR A 371 3.45 6.94 47.27
N LEU A 372 3.85 5.77 47.77
CA LEU A 372 3.06 5.16 48.84
C LEU A 372 3.13 6.13 50.03
N PRO A 373 2.00 6.68 50.52
CA PRO A 373 2.03 7.55 51.69
C PRO A 373 2.68 6.79 52.83
N GLU A 374 3.76 7.36 53.40
CA GLU A 374 4.44 6.86 54.59
C GLU A 374 3.35 6.55 55.64
N SER A 375 3.14 5.26 55.91
CA SER A 375 2.13 4.80 56.86
C SER A 375 2.41 5.51 58.19
N GLY A 376 1.48 6.36 58.60
CA GLY A 376 1.67 7.30 59.69
C GLY A 376 2.27 6.64 60.92
N LYS A 377 3.41 7.17 61.38
CA LYS A 377 3.93 6.94 62.73
C LYS A 377 2.80 7.21 63.72
N ARG A 378 2.17 6.15 64.24
CA ARG A 378 1.30 6.21 65.42
C ARG A 378 2.14 6.79 66.56
N ARG A 379 1.94 8.08 66.85
CA ARG A 379 2.38 8.69 68.10
C ARG A 379 1.68 7.96 69.23
N ARG A 380 2.43 7.11 69.96
CA ARG A 380 2.03 6.65 71.29
C ARG A 380 1.98 7.89 72.20
N ARG A 381 0.80 8.17 72.73
CA ARG A 381 0.62 8.86 74.00
C ARG A 381 -0.09 7.91 74.93
#